data_AF-A0A5E6QEH2-F1
#
_entry.id   AF-A0A5E6QEH2-F1
#
_cell.length_a   1.000
_cell.length_b   1.000
_cell.length_c   1.000
_cell.angle_alpha   90.00
_cell.angle_beta   90.00
_cell.angle_gamma   90.00
#
_symmetry.space_group_name_H-M   'P 1'
#
loop_
_entity.id
_entity.type
_entity.pdbx_description
1 polymer ?
#
loop_
_entity_poly.entity_id
_entity_poly.type
_entity_poly.pdbx_seq_one_letter_code
_entity_poly.pdbx_strand_id
1 'polypeptide(L)'
;MRQNWIATFLAITLLVGPAAAAEQEQKQQAAENKAEVLEQKAADNSRSTPAPKAEAITQSEVQAVDPEGAAPLDDAITCLARSIYWEAKGKDSADMEAVASVVMNRLGHKGFPDTVCGVVKQGSEARNCQFS
;
A
#
# COMPACT_ATOMS: atom_id res chain seq x y z
N MET A 1 -70.84 3.21 -6.44
CA MET A 1 -69.74 2.41 -5.85
C MET A 1 -68.39 2.58 -6.55
N ARG A 2 -68.30 2.64 -7.89
CA ARG A 2 -67.01 2.78 -8.61
C ARG A 2 -66.29 4.13 -8.40
N GLN A 3 -67.03 5.24 -8.27
CA GLN A 3 -66.43 6.58 -8.08
C GLN A 3 -65.73 6.76 -6.73
N ASN A 4 -66.31 6.20 -5.64
CA ASN A 4 -65.70 6.26 -4.32
C ASN A 4 -64.38 5.49 -4.26
N TRP A 5 -64.25 4.40 -5.04
CA TRP A 5 -63.04 3.57 -5.11
C TRP A 5 -61.89 4.29 -5.81
N ILE A 6 -62.19 5.03 -6.88
CA ILE A 6 -61.19 5.86 -7.58
C ILE A 6 -60.67 6.98 -6.66
N ALA A 7 -61.57 7.64 -5.92
CA ALA A 7 -61.17 8.69 -4.98
C ALA A 7 -60.33 8.17 -3.80
N THR A 8 -60.61 6.95 -3.31
CA THR A 8 -59.80 6.33 -2.24
C THR A 8 -58.43 5.93 -2.74
N PHE A 9 -58.33 5.31 -3.93
CA PHE A 9 -57.03 4.95 -4.52
C PHE A 9 -56.15 6.18 -4.76
N LEU A 10 -56.72 7.27 -5.27
CA LEU A 10 -55.98 8.51 -5.57
C LEU A 10 -55.53 9.24 -4.30
N ALA A 11 -56.31 9.17 -3.22
CA ALA A 11 -55.91 9.69 -1.92
C ALA A 11 -54.78 8.86 -1.28
N ILE A 12 -54.82 7.53 -1.42
CA ILE A 12 -53.77 6.64 -0.88
C ILE A 12 -52.43 6.85 -1.61
N THR A 13 -52.44 7.02 -2.94
CA THR A 13 -51.19 7.26 -3.70
C THR A 13 -50.56 8.62 -3.35
N LEU A 14 -51.36 9.67 -3.13
CA LEU A 14 -50.87 10.99 -2.71
C LEU A 14 -50.24 10.98 -1.30
N LEU A 15 -50.72 10.15 -0.39
CA LEU A 15 -50.17 10.06 0.98
C LEU A 15 -48.89 9.21 1.07
N VAL A 16 -48.72 8.19 0.21
CA VAL A 16 -47.57 7.27 0.27
C VAL A 16 -46.37 7.77 -0.55
N GLY A 17 -46.59 8.52 -1.64
CA GLY A 17 -45.55 9.09 -2.49
C GLY A 17 -44.44 9.91 -1.78
N PRO A 18 -44.75 10.81 -0.83
CA PRO A 18 -43.72 11.64 -0.19
C PRO A 18 -42.79 10.88 0.76
N ALA A 19 -43.20 9.72 1.30
CA ALA A 19 -42.36 8.94 2.21
C ALA A 19 -41.18 8.24 1.49
N ALA A 20 -41.37 7.81 0.25
CA ALA A 20 -40.33 7.18 -0.55
C ALA A 20 -39.30 8.18 -1.09
N ALA A 21 -39.71 9.43 -1.34
CA ALA A 21 -38.82 10.50 -1.80
C ALA A 21 -37.79 10.90 -0.72
N ALA A 22 -38.23 10.99 0.56
CA ALA A 22 -37.36 11.35 1.67
C ALA A 22 -36.26 10.31 1.95
N GLU A 23 -36.53 9.01 1.73
CA GLU A 23 -35.54 7.95 1.91
C GLU A 23 -34.43 8.01 0.84
N GLN A 24 -34.78 8.46 -0.37
CA GLN A 24 -33.81 8.60 -1.46
C GLN A 24 -32.92 9.84 -1.29
N GLU A 25 -33.50 10.96 -0.83
CA GLU A 25 -32.72 12.16 -0.47
C GLU A 25 -31.74 11.89 0.68
N GLN A 26 -32.15 11.11 1.69
CA GLN A 26 -31.27 10.74 2.81
C GLN A 26 -30.06 9.89 2.35
N LYS A 27 -30.26 8.94 1.42
CA LYS A 27 -29.17 8.12 0.87
C LYS A 27 -28.20 8.95 0.03
N GLN A 28 -28.69 9.95 -0.69
CA GLN A 28 -27.88 10.86 -1.49
C GLN A 28 -27.01 11.77 -0.59
N GLN A 29 -27.61 12.37 0.44
CA GLN A 29 -26.87 13.18 1.42
C GLN A 29 -25.82 12.34 2.18
N ALA A 30 -26.12 11.08 2.49
CA ALA A 30 -25.15 10.20 3.13
C ALA A 30 -23.94 9.88 2.23
N ALA A 31 -24.15 9.77 0.91
CA ALA A 31 -23.07 9.55 -0.04
C ALA A 31 -22.16 10.78 -0.15
N GLU A 32 -22.75 11.98 -0.18
CA GLU A 32 -22.01 13.25 -0.23
C GLU A 32 -21.19 13.49 1.03
N ASN A 33 -21.80 13.34 2.22
CA ASN A 33 -21.09 13.47 3.50
C ASN A 33 -19.93 12.47 3.62
N LYS A 34 -20.11 11.24 3.12
CA LYS A 34 -19.04 10.23 3.12
C LYS A 34 -17.91 10.59 2.15
N ALA A 35 -18.22 11.17 1.01
CA ALA A 35 -17.22 11.66 0.06
C ALA A 35 -16.39 12.80 0.68
N GLU A 36 -17.03 13.76 1.33
CA GLU A 36 -16.35 14.89 1.98
C GLU A 36 -15.41 14.42 3.11
N VAL A 37 -15.84 13.47 3.94
CA VAL A 37 -14.99 12.89 4.99
C VAL A 37 -13.78 12.16 4.41
N LEU A 38 -13.93 11.49 3.27
CA LEU A 38 -12.81 10.82 2.58
C LEU A 38 -11.81 11.83 2.02
N GLU A 39 -12.28 12.94 1.46
CA GLU A 39 -11.41 14.03 0.98
C GLU A 39 -10.66 14.70 2.13
N GLN A 40 -11.34 15.01 3.23
CA GLN A 40 -10.70 15.58 4.43
C GLN A 40 -9.65 14.62 5.00
N LYS A 41 -9.96 13.32 5.08
CA LYS A 41 -9.03 12.31 5.58
C LYS A 41 -7.83 12.11 4.66
N ALA A 42 -8.01 12.23 3.34
CA ALA A 42 -6.92 12.22 2.37
C ALA A 42 -6.03 13.46 2.49
N ALA A 43 -6.62 14.64 2.70
CA ALA A 43 -5.90 15.89 2.90
C ALA A 43 -5.10 15.91 4.22
N ASP A 44 -5.67 15.38 5.31
CA ASP A 44 -4.98 15.28 6.61
C ASP A 44 -3.84 14.25 6.60
N ASN A 45 -3.95 13.16 5.82
CA ASN A 45 -2.84 12.22 5.61
C ASN A 45 -1.64 12.83 4.86
N SER A 46 -1.80 14.05 4.31
CA SER A 46 -0.73 14.83 3.68
C SER A 46 0.09 15.65 4.69
N ARG A 47 -0.26 15.66 5.99
CA ARG A 47 0.54 16.31 7.06
C ARG A 47 1.64 15.44 7.66
N SER A 48 2.03 14.35 6.99
CA SER A 48 3.38 13.84 7.19
C SER A 48 4.34 14.86 6.57
N THR A 49 5.23 15.46 7.37
CA THR A 49 6.31 16.31 6.87
C THR A 49 6.89 15.65 5.62
N PRO A 50 6.88 16.29 4.43
CA PRO A 50 7.54 15.74 3.28
C PRO A 50 8.97 15.44 3.71
N ALA A 51 9.39 14.19 3.63
CA ALA A 51 10.80 13.86 3.70
C ALA A 51 11.53 14.87 2.79
N PRO A 52 12.70 15.39 3.20
CA PRO A 52 13.49 16.24 2.31
C PRO A 52 13.49 15.57 0.95
N LYS A 53 13.14 16.29 -0.12
CA LYS A 53 13.17 15.71 -1.47
C LYS A 53 14.59 15.20 -1.65
N ALA A 54 14.78 13.90 -1.42
CA ALA A 54 16.04 13.25 -1.69
C ALA A 54 16.25 13.52 -3.17
N GLU A 55 17.29 14.29 -3.49
CA GLU A 55 17.73 14.46 -4.85
C GLU A 55 17.79 13.05 -5.42
N ALA A 56 16.92 12.77 -6.40
CA ALA A 56 16.81 11.43 -6.93
C ALA A 56 18.18 11.11 -7.52
N ILE A 57 18.86 10.12 -6.94
CA ILE A 57 20.18 9.68 -7.40
C ILE A 57 20.04 9.40 -8.90
N THR A 58 20.75 10.19 -9.70
CA THR A 58 20.70 10.00 -11.15
C THR A 58 21.40 8.69 -11.48
N GLN A 59 20.97 7.95 -12.52
CA GLN A 59 21.55 6.64 -12.86
C GLN A 59 23.09 6.69 -13.06
N SER A 60 23.63 7.86 -13.42
CA SER A 60 25.06 8.14 -13.54
C SER A 60 25.84 8.12 -12.23
N GLU A 61 25.17 8.18 -11.09
CA GLU A 61 25.75 8.21 -9.74
C GLU A 61 25.61 6.87 -9.01
N VAL A 62 25.16 5.82 -9.70
CA VAL A 62 25.05 4.48 -9.13
C VAL A 62 26.46 3.92 -8.89
N GLN A 63 26.98 4.19 -7.69
CA GLN A 63 28.21 3.61 -7.19
C GLN A 63 27.95 2.19 -6.69
N ALA A 64 28.78 1.23 -7.09
CA ALA A 64 28.75 -0.10 -6.51
C ALA A 64 29.09 -0.01 -5.01
N VAL A 65 28.14 -0.41 -4.17
CA VAL A 65 28.22 -0.30 -2.70
C VAL A 65 29.20 -1.31 -2.10
N ASP A 66 29.40 -2.44 -2.78
CA ASP A 66 30.32 -3.51 -2.40
C ASP A 66 30.82 -4.24 -3.66
N PRO A 67 31.72 -3.63 -4.43
CA PRO A 67 32.17 -4.19 -5.72
C PRO A 67 32.95 -5.50 -5.54
N GLU A 68 33.59 -5.69 -4.40
CA GLU A 68 34.42 -6.86 -4.10
C GLU A 68 33.68 -7.94 -3.29
N GLY A 69 32.49 -7.64 -2.74
CA GLY A 69 31.74 -8.56 -1.90
C GLY A 69 32.31 -8.73 -0.48
N ALA A 70 33.28 -7.90 -0.10
CA ALA A 70 34.05 -8.04 1.14
C ALA A 70 33.53 -7.14 2.27
N ALA A 71 32.62 -6.21 1.98
CA ALA A 71 32.05 -5.36 3.00
C ALA A 71 31.33 -6.20 4.09
N PRO A 72 31.39 -5.79 5.36
CA PRO A 72 30.62 -6.46 6.41
C PRO A 72 29.11 -6.41 6.11
N LEU A 73 28.37 -7.46 6.49
CA LEU A 73 26.91 -7.52 6.37
C LEU A 73 26.21 -6.85 7.57
N ASP A 74 26.60 -5.61 7.84
CA ASP A 74 26.04 -4.75 8.89
C ASP A 74 25.28 -3.55 8.32
N ASP A 75 25.70 -3.05 7.15
CA ASP A 75 25.00 -2.00 6.42
C ASP A 75 23.80 -2.54 5.62
N ALA A 76 22.67 -1.84 5.73
CA ALA A 76 21.41 -2.25 5.11
C ALA A 76 21.49 -2.29 3.57
N ILE A 77 22.20 -1.34 2.97
CA ILE A 77 22.34 -1.27 1.50
C ILE A 77 23.22 -2.43 1.03
N THR A 78 24.33 -2.70 1.73
CA THR A 78 25.19 -3.86 1.46
C THR A 78 24.42 -5.18 1.57
N CYS A 79 23.64 -5.39 2.63
CA CYS A 79 22.82 -6.59 2.80
C CYS A 79 21.80 -6.77 1.65
N LEU A 80 21.09 -5.71 1.29
CA LEU A 80 20.11 -5.75 0.21
C LEU A 80 20.78 -6.02 -1.14
N ALA A 81 21.86 -5.31 -1.45
CA ALA A 81 22.62 -5.47 -2.69
C ALA A 81 23.21 -6.88 -2.84
N ARG A 82 23.78 -7.42 -1.75
CA ARG A 82 24.31 -8.80 -1.69
C ARG A 82 23.20 -9.81 -2.01
N SER A 83 22.03 -9.67 -1.38
CA SER A 83 20.89 -10.54 -1.61
C SER A 83 20.42 -10.49 -3.07
N ILE A 84 20.23 -9.29 -3.63
CA ILE A 84 19.85 -9.12 -5.04
C ILE A 84 20.89 -9.75 -5.96
N TYR A 85 22.17 -9.50 -5.71
CA TYR A 85 23.25 -10.02 -6.54
C TYR A 85 23.28 -11.56 -6.55
N TRP A 86 23.19 -12.23 -5.41
CA TRP A 86 23.28 -13.69 -5.38
C TRP A 86 22.05 -14.41 -5.92
N GLU A 87 20.87 -13.80 -5.80
CA GLU A 87 19.61 -14.38 -6.27
C GLU A 87 19.33 -14.08 -7.75
N ALA A 88 19.80 -12.93 -8.26
CA ALA A 88 19.40 -12.43 -9.59
C ALA A 88 20.56 -11.88 -10.44
N LYS A 89 21.84 -12.11 -10.11
CA LYS A 89 22.94 -11.69 -11.01
C LYS A 89 22.79 -12.30 -12.41
N GLY A 90 23.00 -11.47 -13.44
CA GLY A 90 22.87 -11.86 -14.84
C GLY A 90 21.42 -12.02 -15.32
N LYS A 91 20.43 -11.68 -14.50
CA LYS A 91 19.02 -11.52 -14.89
C LYS A 91 18.74 -10.07 -15.32
N ASP A 92 17.52 -9.83 -15.79
CA ASP A 92 17.08 -8.48 -16.11
C ASP A 92 16.79 -7.64 -14.86
N SER A 93 16.54 -6.34 -15.05
CA SER A 93 16.26 -5.44 -13.94
C SER A 93 14.97 -5.77 -13.19
N ALA A 94 13.98 -6.36 -13.87
CA ALA A 94 12.69 -6.68 -13.26
C ALA A 94 12.82 -7.86 -12.28
N ASP A 95 13.63 -8.87 -12.62
CA ASP A 95 13.97 -9.98 -11.72
C ASP A 95 14.74 -9.48 -10.48
N MET A 96 15.69 -8.56 -10.65
CA MET A 96 16.41 -7.95 -9.53
C MET A 96 15.46 -7.14 -8.61
N GLU A 97 14.55 -6.37 -9.20
CA GLU A 97 13.52 -5.61 -8.47
C GLU A 97 12.54 -6.54 -7.75
N ALA A 98 12.21 -7.69 -8.33
CA ALA A 98 11.36 -8.68 -7.70
C ALA A 98 12.02 -9.23 -6.42
N VAL A 99 13.32 -9.56 -6.45
CA VAL A 99 14.07 -9.98 -5.24
C VAL A 99 14.06 -8.87 -4.19
N ALA A 100 14.35 -7.63 -4.58
CA ALA A 100 14.30 -6.48 -3.68
C ALA A 100 12.92 -6.33 -3.02
N SER A 101 11.86 -6.45 -3.83
CA SER A 101 10.47 -6.37 -3.38
C SER A 101 10.12 -7.47 -2.37
N VAL A 102 10.63 -8.70 -2.55
CA VAL A 102 10.45 -9.77 -1.56
C VAL A 102 11.10 -9.42 -0.23
N VAL A 103 12.31 -8.86 -0.24
CA VAL A 103 12.99 -8.43 1.00
C VAL A 103 12.20 -7.32 1.69
N MET A 104 11.71 -6.32 0.95
CA MET A 104 10.91 -5.23 1.50
C MET A 104 9.54 -5.70 2.02
N ASN A 105 8.90 -6.68 1.35
CA ASN A 105 7.66 -7.28 1.80
C ASN A 105 7.85 -8.04 3.12
N ARG A 106 8.96 -8.77 3.26
CA ARG A 106 9.32 -9.45 4.52
C ARG A 106 9.57 -8.44 5.63
N LEU A 107 10.34 -7.38 5.36
CA LEU A 107 10.57 -6.29 6.32
C LEU A 107 9.26 -5.67 6.84
N GLY A 108 8.25 -5.54 5.99
CA GLY A 108 6.93 -5.02 6.35
C GLY A 108 6.01 -6.00 7.10
N HIS A 109 6.40 -7.27 7.27
CA HIS A 109 5.55 -8.32 7.82
C HIS A 109 6.01 -8.74 9.22
N LYS A 110 5.06 -8.81 10.18
CA LYS A 110 5.34 -9.09 11.61
C LYS A 110 6.02 -10.43 11.91
N GLY A 111 5.97 -11.38 10.99
CA GLY A 111 6.61 -12.70 11.11
C GLY A 111 8.09 -12.73 10.72
N PHE A 112 8.67 -11.60 10.31
CA PHE A 112 10.07 -11.48 9.89
C PHE A 112 10.81 -10.44 10.74
N PRO A 113 12.14 -10.43 10.71
CA PRO A 113 12.94 -9.38 11.35
C PRO A 113 12.60 -7.98 10.82
N ASP A 114 12.79 -6.99 11.68
CA ASP A 114 12.48 -5.57 11.46
C ASP A 114 13.64 -4.78 10.82
N THR A 115 14.71 -5.47 10.42
CA THR A 115 15.86 -4.89 9.72
C THR A 115 16.16 -5.64 8.44
N VAL A 116 16.62 -4.92 7.40
CA VAL A 116 16.99 -5.50 6.11
C VAL A 116 18.03 -6.61 6.27
N CYS A 117 19.11 -6.35 7.01
CA CYS A 117 20.12 -7.36 7.29
C CYS A 117 19.59 -8.54 8.11
N GLY A 118 18.63 -8.33 9.01
CA GLY A 118 17.97 -9.41 9.73
C GLY A 118 17.18 -10.33 8.80
N VAL A 119 16.44 -9.75 7.84
CA VAL A 119 15.71 -10.52 6.81
C VAL A 119 16.68 -11.30 5.92
N VAL A 120 17.77 -10.68 5.46
CA VAL A 120 18.76 -11.31 4.56
C VAL A 120 19.53 -12.44 5.26
N LYS A 121 19.91 -12.25 6.53
CA LYS A 121 20.64 -13.25 7.32
C LYS A 121 19.72 -14.25 8.02
N GLN A 122 18.41 -14.19 7.78
CA GLN A 122 17.47 -15.10 8.44
C GLN A 122 17.82 -16.56 8.12
N GLY A 123 18.09 -17.35 9.16
CA GLY A 123 18.52 -18.74 9.05
C GLY A 123 20.02 -18.96 9.11
N SER A 124 20.86 -17.90 9.18
CA SER A 124 22.33 -17.99 9.31
C SER A 124 22.82 -18.73 10.55
N GLU A 125 21.94 -18.91 11.54
CA GLU A 125 22.12 -19.77 12.71
C GLU A 125 22.42 -21.24 12.32
N ALA A 126 22.02 -21.66 11.11
CA ALA A 126 22.28 -22.99 10.58
C ALA A 126 23.66 -23.05 9.91
N ARG A 127 24.37 -24.19 10.08
CA ARG A 127 25.77 -24.40 9.68
C ARG A 127 26.12 -24.22 8.19
N ASN A 128 25.14 -23.95 7.31
CA ASN A 128 25.32 -24.00 5.85
C ASN A 128 24.87 -22.71 5.14
N CYS A 129 24.99 -21.54 5.77
CA CYS A 129 24.36 -20.34 5.24
C CYS A 129 25.25 -19.51 4.32
N GLN A 130 24.68 -19.17 3.16
CA GLN A 130 25.27 -18.34 2.11
C GLN A 130 25.58 -16.90 2.57
N PHE A 131 24.90 -16.44 3.62
CA PHE A 131 25.04 -15.10 4.21
C PHE A 131 25.41 -15.25 5.69
N SER A 132 26.67 -15.61 5.97
CA SER A 132 27.23 -15.79 7.34
C SER A 132 28.29 -14.75 7.64
#